data_AF-E7CGZ9-F1
#
_entry.id   AF-E7CGZ9-F1
#
_cell.length_a   1.000
_cell.length_b   1.000
_cell.length_c   1.000
_cell.angle_alpha   90.00
_cell.angle_beta   90.00
_cell.angle_gamma   90.00
#
_symmetry.space_group_name_H-M   'P 1'
#
loop_
_entity.id
_entity.type
_entity.pdbx_description
1 polymer ?
#
loop_
_entity_poly.entity_id
_entity_poly.type
_entity_poly.pdbx_seq_one_letter_code
_entity_poly.pdbx_strand_id
1 'polypeptide(L)' 'KDQQGNNVATLINAHLYNGSGLVIAGNEDGIKNPSFYLYKEDQLTGLKQALSQEEIQNKVDFMEFLAKNNAK' A
#
# COMPACT_ATOMS: atom_id res chain seq x y z
N LYS A 1 2.92 -16.53 -0.44
CA LYS A 1 2.12 -17.47 0.40
C LYS A 1 2.52 -17.22 1.84
N ASP A 2 1.57 -17.22 2.76
CA ASP A 2 1.91 -17.11 4.19
C ASP A 2 2.69 -18.34 4.67
N GLN A 3 3.08 -18.34 5.95
CA GLN A 3 3.82 -19.44 6.56
C GLN A 3 3.04 -20.76 6.60
N GLN A 4 1.71 -20.71 6.45
CA GLN A 4 0.81 -21.87 6.44
C GLN A 4 0.54 -22.40 5.02
N GLY A 5 1.07 -21.73 3.98
CA GLY A 5 0.92 -22.13 2.59
C GLY A 5 -0.32 -21.57 1.89
N ASN A 6 -1.09 -20.70 2.53
CA ASN A 6 -2.25 -20.05 1.94
C ASN A 6 -1.82 -19.03 0.87
N ASN A 7 -2.66 -18.87 -0.14
CA ASN A 7 -2.40 -17.94 -1.24
C ASN A 7 -2.79 -16.50 -0.85
N VAL A 8 -1.91 -15.88 -0.05
CA VAL A 8 -2.02 -14.47 0.34
C VAL A 8 -0.82 -13.66 -0.17
N ALA A 9 -1.04 -12.36 -0.35
CA ALA A 9 0.03 -11.41 -0.63
C ALA A 9 1.03 -11.40 0.54
N THR A 10 2.33 -11.45 0.23
CA THR A 10 3.40 -11.55 1.25
C THR A 10 4.53 -10.56 1.02
N LEU A 11 4.72 -10.12 -0.22
CA LEU A 11 5.59 -9.04 -0.60
C LEU A 11 4.91 -8.24 -1.72
N ILE A 12 4.92 -6.92 -1.61
CA ILE A 12 4.61 -6.00 -2.70
C ILE A 12 5.88 -5.22 -3.00
N ASN A 13 6.24 -5.13 -4.28
CA ASN A 13 7.30 -4.27 -4.75
C ASN A 13 6.76 -3.44 -5.92
N ALA A 14 6.64 -2.13 -5.72
CA ALA A 14 6.18 -1.18 -6.71
C ALA A 14 7.33 -0.26 -7.11
N HIS A 15 7.68 -0.29 -8.40
CA HIS A 15 8.68 0.59 -9.00
C HIS A 15 7.96 1.75 -9.69
N LEU A 16 8.23 2.98 -9.27
CA LEU A 16 7.55 4.18 -9.74
C LEU A 16 8.32 4.86 -10.87
N TYR A 17 7.62 5.64 -11.69
CA TYR A 17 8.20 6.24 -12.91
C TYR A 17 9.32 7.24 -12.60
N ASN A 18 9.22 7.98 -11.50
CA ASN A 18 10.28 8.88 -11.02
C ASN A 18 11.52 8.16 -10.44
N GLY A 19 11.59 6.82 -10.52
CA GLY A 19 12.69 6.01 -10.01
C GLY A 19 12.62 5.70 -8.50
N SER A 20 11.59 6.19 -7.80
CA SER A 20 11.34 5.78 -6.41
C SER A 20 10.69 4.39 -6.34
N GLY A 21 10.74 3.77 -5.17
CA GLY A 21 10.21 2.43 -4.95
C GLY A 21 9.44 2.32 -3.63
N LEU A 22 8.41 1.48 -3.63
CA LEU A 22 7.65 1.10 -2.44
C LEU A 22 7.75 -0.41 -2.24
N VAL A 23 8.20 -0.82 -1.06
CA VAL A 23 8.28 -2.22 -0.64
C VAL A 23 7.41 -2.42 0.60
N ILE A 24 6.46 -3.36 0.52
CA ILE A 24 5.62 -3.77 1.66
C ILE A 24 5.87 -5.25 1.91
N ALA A 25 6.34 -5.59 3.10
CA ALA A 25 6.49 -6.97 3.55
C ALA A 25 5.35 -7.33 4.51
N GLY A 26 4.70 -8.47 4.26
CA GLY A 26 3.70 -9.03 5.16
C GLY A 26 4.34 -9.71 6.36
N ASN A 27 3.58 -9.83 7.44
CA ASN A 27 3.96 -10.65 8.60
C ASN A 27 3.57 -12.13 8.34
N GLU A 28 3.51 -12.93 9.41
CA GLU A 28 3.15 -14.35 9.35
C GLU A 28 1.83 -14.61 8.63
N ASP A 29 0.86 -13.70 8.75
CA ASP A 29 -0.47 -13.77 8.13
C ASP A 29 -0.57 -13.13 6.73
N GLY A 30 0.56 -12.61 6.23
CA GLY A 30 0.66 -11.86 4.98
C GLY A 30 0.17 -10.41 5.05
N ILE A 31 0.12 -9.76 3.90
CA ILE A 31 -0.32 -8.38 3.75
C ILE A 31 -1.84 -8.37 3.69
N LYS A 32 -2.48 -7.85 4.74
CA LYS A 32 -3.93 -7.62 4.72
C LYS A 32 -4.25 -6.38 3.88
N ASN A 33 -5.31 -6.48 3.07
CA ASN A 33 -5.76 -5.43 2.16
C ASN A 33 -4.63 -4.83 1.29
N PRO A 34 -3.97 -5.63 0.42
CA PRO A 34 -2.85 -5.16 -0.40
C PRO A 34 -3.25 -4.02 -1.36
N SER A 35 -4.55 -3.86 -1.66
CA SER A 35 -5.04 -2.79 -2.52
C SER A 35 -4.91 -1.40 -1.91
N PHE A 36 -4.87 -1.30 -0.57
CA PHE A 36 -4.71 -0.04 0.15
C PHE A 36 -3.50 0.77 -0.31
N TYR A 37 -2.40 0.08 -0.65
CA TYR A 37 -1.13 0.71 -1.00
C TYR A 37 -1.06 1.22 -2.44
N LEU A 38 -1.93 0.74 -3.33
CA LEU A 38 -1.79 0.95 -4.79
C LEU A 38 -3.03 1.54 -5.46
N TYR A 39 -4.17 1.53 -4.79
CA TYR A 39 -5.44 1.96 -5.38
C TYR A 39 -6.23 2.87 -4.44
N LYS A 40 -7.07 3.70 -5.04
CA LYS A 40 -8.14 4.48 -4.40
C LYS A 40 -9.48 4.14 -5.03
N GLU A 41 -10.54 4.50 -4.32
CA GLU A 41 -11.88 4.55 -4.87
C GLU A 41 -12.16 5.96 -5.37
N ASP A 42 -12.62 6.08 -6.61
CA ASP A 42 -13.08 7.34 -7.18
C ASP A 42 -14.40 7.74 -6.53
N GLN A 43 -14.44 8.91 -5.88
CA GLN A 43 -15.60 9.32 -5.08
C GLN A 43 -16.86 9.59 -5.92
N LEU A 44 -16.70 9.91 -7.22
CA LEU A 44 -17.83 10.21 -8.10
C LEU A 44 -18.43 8.94 -8.69
N THR A 45 -17.59 7.98 -9.07
CA THR A 45 -17.98 6.77 -9.81
C THR A 45 -17.99 5.49 -8.97
N GLY A 46 -17.36 5.51 -7.79
CA GLY A 46 -17.11 4.32 -6.96
C GLY A 46 -16.11 3.33 -7.56
N LEU A 47 -15.47 3.69 -8.68
CA LEU A 47 -14.57 2.78 -9.38
C LEU A 47 -13.19 2.81 -8.74
N LYS A 48 -12.56 1.63 -8.71
CA LYS A 48 -11.19 1.48 -8.24
C LYS A 48 -10.21 2.04 -9.28
N GLN A 49 -9.40 3.02 -8.87
CA GLN A 49 -8.37 3.64 -9.69
C GLN A 49 -7.00 3.42 -9.07
N ALA A 50 -5.98 3.27 -9.91
CA ALA A 50 -4.60 3.23 -9.42
C ALA A 50 -4.20 4.61 -8.87
N LEU A 51 -3.44 4.61 -7.78
CA LEU A 51 -2.83 5.82 -7.26
C LEU A 51 -1.75 6.31 -8.23
N SER A 52 -1.63 7.62 -8.39
CA SER A 52 -0.47 8.22 -9.05
C SER A 52 0.79 8.05 -8.17
N GLN A 53 1.98 8.20 -8.76
CA GLN A 53 3.23 8.15 -7.99
C GLN A 53 3.28 9.22 -6.87
N GLU A 54 2.69 10.39 -7.09
CA GLU A 54 2.61 11.47 -6.10
C GLU A 54 1.62 11.12 -4.99
N GLU A 55 0.50 10.48 -5.33
CA GLU A 55 -0.46 10.00 -4.33
C GLU A 55 0.11 8.86 -3.48
N ILE A 56 0.91 7.98 -4.06
CA ILE A 56 1.64 6.94 -3.31
C ILE A 56 2.61 7.61 -2.32
N GLN A 57 3.40 8.59 -2.76
CA GLN A 57 4.32 9.32 -1.89
C GLN A 57 3.57 10.03 -0.75
N ASN A 58 2.54 10.83 -1.08
CA ASN A 58 1.74 11.55 -0.09
C ASN A 58 1.09 10.61 0.93
N LYS A 59 0.68 9.41 0.50
CA LYS A 59 0.13 8.39 1.40
C LYS A 59 1.19 7.85 2.36
N VAL A 60 2.42 7.63 1.89
CA VAL A 60 3.56 7.23 2.73
C VAL A 60 3.89 8.33 3.74
N ASP A 61 3.96 9.59 3.29
CA ASP A 61 4.23 10.74 4.15
C ASP A 61 3.14 10.88 5.24
N PHE A 62 1.88 10.66 4.89
CA PHE A 62 0.78 10.65 5.83
C PHE A 62 0.87 9.51 6.86
N MET A 63 1.25 8.30 6.43
CA MET A 63 1.49 7.20 7.37
C MET A 63 2.67 7.48 8.31
N GLU A 64 3.73 8.13 7.82
CA GLU A 64 4.85 8.57 8.65
C GLU A 64 4.40 9.63 9.66
N PHE A 65 3.59 10.59 9.24
CA PHE A 65 2.98 11.57 10.14
C PHE A 65 2.19 10.87 11.24
N LEU A 66 1.31 9.93 10.90
CA LEU A 66 0.53 9.18 11.89
C LEU A 66 1.44 8.37 12.84
N ALA A 67 2.48 7.72 12.32
CA ALA A 67 3.43 6.96 13.14
C ALA A 67 4.13 7.84 14.18
N LYS A 68 4.49 9.08 13.82
CA LYS A 68 5.09 10.07 14.74
C LYS A 68 4.09 10.61 15.78
N ASN A 69 2.79 10.48 15.53
CA ASN A 69 1.73 11.06 16.35
C ASN A 69 0.82 10.02 17.03
N ASN A 70 1.29 8.77 17.20
CA ASN A 70 0.50 7.68 17.81
C ASN A 70 -0.85 7.45 17.09
N ALA A 71 -0.85 7.57 15.77
CA ALA A 71 -2.01 7.48 14.89
C ALA A 71 -3.14 8.49 15.20
N LYS A 72 -2.80 9.63 15.80
CA LYS A 72 -3.70 10.78 16.00
C LYS A 72 -3.48 11.85 14.94
#